data_AF-A0A6N6JVK9-F1
#
_entry.id   AF-A0A6N6JVK9-F1
#
_cell.length_a   1.000
_cell.length_b   1.000
_cell.length_c   1.000
_cell.angle_alpha   90.00
_cell.angle_beta   90.00
_cell.angle_gamma   90.00
#
_symmetry.space_group_name_H-M   'P 1'
#
loop_
_entity.id
_entity.type
_entity.pdbx_description
1 polymer ?
#
loop_
_entity_poly.entity_id
_entity_poly.type
_entity_poly.pdbx_seq_one_letter_code
_entity_poly.pdbx_strand_id
1 'polypeptide(L)'
;MHNVGRDVTPLLMHMAYSSGGDLAVGYGYTSITPSTGWTVISSSKFRCAVRRSGQSNFTDVELDREDNVVPCDPHVSVLGSGPTMEIFYTYEKSDGIHVRYSSNAGASFTTAAFIPSPGANMPSIHARMQGGQKRVDLLYIAPTAWGNEVHNVHWDNFVPGGPSPALYRVTQATAVAGSTPPYPGMPAGYTITSAAWFGYDAVIKGDDVVVVVHEVTCDSYEYYFMQGAPGGTVAFAGSGAPPPPTVLLPGMTGSVAAPNAAHRNQLKILTLD
;
A
#
# COMPACT_ATOMS: atom_id res chain seq x y z
N MET A 1 -9.07 -3.56 -31.75
CA MET A 1 -7.70 -3.09 -32.07
C MET A 1 -7.54 -1.70 -31.50
N HIS A 2 -6.78 -1.55 -30.41
CA HIS A 2 -6.43 -0.24 -29.87
C HIS A 2 -4.94 -0.03 -30.10
N ASN A 3 -4.62 0.51 -31.27
CA ASN A 3 -3.28 0.96 -31.64
C ASN A 3 -3.29 2.48 -31.52
N VAL A 4 -2.70 3.00 -30.45
CA VAL A 4 -2.28 4.39 -30.35
C VAL A 4 -0.78 4.30 -30.58
N GLY A 5 -0.21 5.03 -31.54
CA GLY A 5 1.15 4.85 -32.06
C GLY A 5 2.33 5.04 -31.08
N ARG A 6 2.10 4.89 -29.77
CA ARG A 6 3.03 4.59 -28.68
C ARG A 6 2.23 3.79 -27.64
N ASP A 7 2.77 2.66 -27.17
CA ASP A 7 2.16 1.89 -26.08
C ASP A 7 2.16 2.75 -24.81
N VAL A 8 1.01 3.34 -24.49
CA VAL A 8 0.79 4.18 -23.31
C VAL A 8 -0.54 3.74 -22.69
N THR A 9 -0.48 3.24 -21.46
CA THR A 9 -1.70 2.99 -20.67
C THR A 9 -1.63 3.88 -19.44
N PRO A 10 -2.41 4.99 -19.37
CA PRO A 10 -2.59 5.68 -18.10
C PRO A 10 -3.38 4.76 -17.18
N LEU A 11 -2.77 4.37 -16.07
CA LEU A 11 -3.46 3.65 -15.02
C LEU A 11 -3.84 4.68 -13.97
N LEU A 12 -5.13 5.01 -13.88
CA LEU A 12 -5.69 5.76 -12.76
C LEU A 12 -5.67 4.82 -11.56
N MET A 13 -4.97 5.21 -10.49
CA MET A 13 -4.75 4.32 -9.36
C MET A 13 -5.38 4.86 -8.08
N HIS A 14 -5.42 6.19 -7.89
CA HIS A 14 -6.17 6.79 -6.79
C HIS A 14 -6.64 8.22 -7.08
N MET A 15 -7.74 8.64 -6.43
CA MET A 15 -8.19 10.02 -6.42
C MET A 15 -8.68 10.44 -5.05
N ALA A 16 -8.51 11.71 -4.71
CA ALA A 16 -8.98 12.30 -3.47
C ALA A 16 -9.70 13.64 -3.74
N TYR A 17 -10.76 13.88 -2.99
CA TYR A 17 -11.49 15.14 -3.01
C TYR A 17 -11.19 15.97 -1.76
N SER A 18 -10.97 17.27 -1.95
CA SER A 18 -11.00 18.20 -0.82
C SER A 18 -12.43 18.47 -0.38
N SER A 19 -12.60 18.94 0.85
CA SER A 19 -13.90 19.43 1.34
C SER A 19 -14.44 20.63 0.54
N GLY A 20 -13.56 21.36 -0.15
CA GLY A 20 -13.91 22.45 -1.06
C GLY A 20 -14.31 22.01 -2.47
N GLY A 21 -14.29 20.71 -2.77
CA GLY A 21 -14.62 20.16 -4.08
C GLY A 21 -13.47 20.20 -5.10
N ASP A 22 -12.24 20.40 -4.65
CA ASP A 22 -11.05 20.18 -5.48
C ASP A 22 -10.80 18.68 -5.66
N LEU A 23 -10.19 18.31 -6.79
CA LEU A 23 -9.86 16.93 -7.14
C LEU A 23 -8.35 16.79 -7.31
N ALA A 24 -7.74 15.85 -6.61
CA ALA A 24 -6.38 15.38 -6.85
C ALA A 24 -6.41 13.94 -7.35
N VAL A 25 -5.65 13.65 -8.40
CA VAL A 25 -5.59 12.35 -9.06
C VAL A 25 -4.14 11.88 -9.11
N GLY A 26 -3.87 10.76 -8.47
CA GLY A 26 -2.59 10.08 -8.54
C GLY A 26 -2.62 8.95 -9.58
N TYR A 27 -1.66 8.98 -10.49
CA TYR A 27 -1.67 8.05 -11.61
C TYR A 27 -0.28 7.82 -12.20
N GLY A 28 -0.15 6.70 -12.89
CA GLY A 28 1.07 6.25 -13.55
C GLY A 28 0.97 6.27 -15.07
N TYR A 29 2.09 6.52 -15.73
CA TYR A 29 2.26 6.25 -17.15
C TYR A 29 3.40 5.28 -17.37
N THR A 30 3.14 4.22 -18.14
CA THR A 30 4.21 3.39 -18.72
C THR A 30 4.34 3.73 -20.19
N SER A 31 5.56 3.98 -20.64
CA SER A 31 5.92 3.96 -22.05
C SER A 31 6.81 2.77 -22.32
N ILE A 32 6.49 2.00 -23.35
CA ILE A 32 7.29 0.85 -23.77
C ILE A 32 8.10 1.25 -25.00
N THR A 33 9.43 1.15 -24.91
CA THR A 33 10.33 1.37 -26.05
C THR A 33 10.89 0.02 -26.49
N PRO A 34 10.54 -0.46 -27.70
CA PRO A 34 11.17 -1.63 -28.29
C PRO A 34 12.67 -1.35 -28.48
N SER A 35 13.53 -2.22 -27.96
CA SER A 35 14.96 -2.18 -28.30
C SER A 35 15.29 -3.25 -29.34
N THR A 36 16.37 -3.07 -30.09
CA THR A 36 16.88 -4.08 -31.04
C THR A 36 17.48 -5.26 -30.25
N GLY A 37 16.63 -6.18 -29.80
CA GLY A 37 16.98 -7.34 -28.96
C GLY A 37 15.75 -7.88 -28.22
N TRP A 38 15.96 -8.78 -27.26
CA TRP A 38 14.89 -9.25 -26.35
C TRP A 38 14.58 -8.26 -25.22
N THR A 39 15.30 -7.14 -25.15
CA THR A 39 15.14 -6.16 -24.07
C THR A 39 14.03 -5.18 -24.41
N VAL A 40 13.02 -5.12 -23.55
CA VAL A 40 11.97 -4.10 -23.62
C VAL A 40 12.27 -3.09 -22.52
N ILE A 41 12.49 -1.81 -22.89
CA ILE A 41 12.66 -0.75 -21.89
C ILE A 41 11.28 -0.19 -21.60
N SER A 42 10.73 -0.49 -20.43
CA SER A 42 9.61 0.29 -19.90
C SER A 42 10.17 1.54 -19.22
N SER A 43 9.54 2.69 -19.40
CA SER A 43 9.80 3.87 -18.57
C SER A 43 8.50 4.24 -17.90
N SER A 44 8.55 4.35 -16.58
CA SER A 44 7.40 4.61 -15.74
C SER A 44 7.50 5.98 -15.11
N LYS A 45 6.41 6.73 -15.21
CA LYS A 45 6.31 8.09 -14.68
C LYS A 45 5.19 8.13 -13.66
N PHE A 46 5.51 8.67 -12.48
CA PHE A 46 4.54 8.94 -11.43
C PHE A 46 4.09 10.38 -11.55
N ARG A 47 2.77 10.61 -11.60
CA ARG A 47 2.21 11.92 -11.88
C ARG A 47 1.03 12.22 -10.98
N CYS A 48 0.82 13.51 -10.73
CA CYS A 48 -0.34 14.02 -10.02
C CYS A 48 -1.01 15.11 -10.86
N ALA A 49 -2.31 14.93 -11.10
CA ALA A 49 -3.15 15.91 -11.76
C ALA A 49 -4.14 16.51 -10.75
N VAL A 50 -4.24 17.83 -10.71
CA VAL A 50 -5.11 18.55 -9.77
C VAL A 50 -6.04 19.47 -10.53
N ARG A 51 -7.33 19.43 -10.20
CA ARG A 51 -8.32 20.38 -10.68
C ARG A 51 -9.03 21.00 -9.49
N ARG A 52 -8.81 22.30 -9.27
CA ARG A 52 -9.50 23.03 -8.22
C ARG A 52 -10.97 23.25 -8.55
N SER A 53 -11.78 23.40 -7.53
CA SER A 53 -13.20 23.69 -7.67
C SER A 53 -13.43 24.93 -8.53
N GLY A 54 -14.35 24.83 -9.49
CA GLY A 54 -14.64 25.89 -10.46
C GLY A 54 -13.63 26.04 -11.60
N GLN A 55 -12.56 25.26 -11.66
CA GLN A 55 -11.59 25.27 -12.78
C GLN A 55 -11.92 24.21 -13.83
N SER A 56 -11.69 24.54 -15.10
CA SER A 56 -11.87 23.60 -16.22
C SER A 56 -10.65 22.72 -16.48
N ASN A 57 -9.45 23.23 -16.20
CA ASN A 57 -8.19 22.60 -16.58
C ASN A 57 -7.51 21.94 -15.37
N PHE A 58 -6.79 20.86 -15.63
CA PHE A 58 -5.90 20.24 -14.64
C PHE A 58 -4.52 20.90 -14.66
N THR A 59 -3.95 21.08 -13.47
CA THR A 59 -2.50 21.25 -13.28
C THR A 59 -1.90 19.84 -13.14
N ASP A 60 -1.01 19.47 -14.06
CA ASP A 60 -0.42 18.13 -14.12
C ASP A 60 1.10 18.19 -13.98
N VAL A 61 1.65 17.40 -13.05
CA VAL A 61 3.08 17.40 -12.72
C VAL A 61 3.64 15.97 -12.74
N GLU A 62 4.78 15.78 -13.40
CA GLU A 62 5.61 14.57 -13.28
C GLU A 62 6.42 14.66 -11.98
N LEU A 63 6.19 13.71 -11.07
CA LEU A 63 6.77 13.69 -9.72
C LEU A 63 8.08 12.90 -9.66
N ASP A 64 8.16 11.85 -10.46
CA ASP A 64 9.30 10.96 -10.56
C ASP A 64 9.23 10.11 -11.83
N ARG A 65 10.38 9.51 -12.18
CA ARG A 65 10.52 8.58 -13.29
C ARG A 65 11.49 7.46 -12.94
N GLU A 66 11.12 6.24 -13.29
CA GLU A 66 12.00 5.08 -13.17
C GLU A 66 11.87 4.19 -14.41
N ASP A 67 13.01 3.71 -14.90
CA ASP A 67 13.06 2.79 -16.03
C ASP A 67 13.02 1.33 -15.53
N ASN A 68 12.41 0.46 -16.34
CA ASN A 68 12.21 -0.98 -16.10
C ASN A 68 11.33 -1.31 -14.89
N VAL A 69 10.47 -0.38 -14.47
CA VAL A 69 9.45 -0.57 -13.43
C VAL A 69 8.06 -0.38 -14.06
N VAL A 70 7.02 -0.94 -13.44
CA VAL A 70 5.60 -0.63 -13.73
C VAL A 70 5.10 0.29 -12.61
N PRO A 71 4.44 1.43 -12.89
CA PRO A 71 4.00 2.33 -11.86
C PRO A 71 2.72 1.77 -11.27
N CYS A 72 2.87 1.04 -10.16
CA CYS A 72 1.78 0.42 -9.44
C CYS A 72 1.35 1.30 -8.25
N ASP A 73 0.04 1.30 -8.00
CA ASP A 73 -0.59 1.72 -6.76
C ASP A 73 -0.16 3.07 -6.13
N PRO A 74 0.04 4.18 -6.89
CA PRO A 74 0.16 5.48 -6.27
C PRO A 74 -1.14 5.85 -5.55
N HIS A 75 -1.00 6.33 -4.32
CA HIS A 75 -2.11 6.77 -3.48
C HIS A 75 -1.98 8.26 -3.16
N VAL A 76 -3.12 8.95 -3.10
CA VAL A 76 -3.19 10.39 -2.82
C VAL A 76 -4.12 10.69 -1.66
N SER A 77 -3.69 11.57 -0.77
CA SER A 77 -4.52 12.18 0.28
C SER A 77 -4.37 13.70 0.22
N VAL A 78 -5.42 14.43 0.63
CA VAL A 78 -5.45 15.89 0.58
C VAL A 78 -5.85 16.48 1.93
N LEU A 79 -5.29 17.65 2.25
CA LEU A 79 -5.71 18.49 3.38
C LEU A 79 -5.99 19.91 2.92
N GLY A 80 -6.97 20.55 3.53
CA GLY A 80 -7.42 21.89 3.12
C GLY A 80 -8.06 21.87 1.73
N SER A 81 -8.11 23.03 1.08
CA SER A 81 -8.75 23.22 -0.23
C SER A 81 -8.20 24.45 -0.94
N GLY A 82 -8.53 24.61 -2.23
CA GLY A 82 -8.19 25.79 -3.01
C GLY A 82 -6.69 25.92 -3.30
N PRO A 83 -6.17 27.16 -3.44
CA PRO A 83 -4.76 27.39 -3.80
C PRO A 83 -3.73 26.86 -2.80
N THR A 84 -4.12 26.66 -1.54
CA THR A 84 -3.27 26.17 -0.44
C THR A 84 -3.55 24.72 -0.09
N MET A 85 -4.30 23.99 -0.93
CA MET A 85 -4.55 22.57 -0.71
C MET A 85 -3.21 21.82 -0.62
N GLU A 86 -3.04 21.06 0.45
CA GLU A 86 -1.91 20.19 0.64
C GLU A 86 -2.20 18.83 0.02
N ILE A 87 -1.20 18.24 -0.65
CA ILE A 87 -1.31 16.93 -1.31
C ILE A 87 -0.17 16.05 -0.83
N PHE A 88 -0.56 14.87 -0.36
CA PHE A 88 0.31 13.78 0.03
C PHE A 88 0.20 12.71 -1.04
N TYR A 89 1.30 12.40 -1.70
CA TYR A 89 1.35 11.42 -2.78
C TYR A 89 2.37 10.35 -2.41
N THR A 90 1.97 9.09 -2.39
CA THR A 90 2.87 7.97 -2.13
C THR A 90 2.86 6.98 -3.28
N TYR A 91 3.98 6.32 -3.52
CA TYR A 91 4.15 5.34 -4.60
C TYR A 91 5.32 4.40 -4.30
N GLU A 92 5.30 3.22 -4.90
CA GLU A 92 6.37 2.24 -4.79
C GLU A 92 7.38 2.38 -5.93
N LYS A 93 8.64 2.10 -5.62
CA LYS A 93 9.75 1.91 -6.55
C LYS A 93 10.55 0.68 -6.13
N SER A 94 11.50 0.29 -6.96
CA SER A 94 12.34 -0.89 -6.71
C SER A 94 13.08 -0.84 -5.35
N ASP A 95 13.39 0.36 -4.86
CA ASP A 95 14.12 0.62 -3.62
C ASP A 95 13.22 0.88 -2.39
N GLY A 96 11.90 0.95 -2.56
CA GLY A 96 10.94 1.10 -1.46
C GLY A 96 9.82 2.10 -1.73
N ILE A 97 9.29 2.70 -0.67
CA ILE A 97 8.13 3.60 -0.74
C ILE A 97 8.57 5.06 -0.69
N HIS A 98 8.07 5.86 -1.64
CA HIS A 98 8.41 7.26 -1.80
C HIS A 98 7.21 8.14 -1.53
N VAL A 99 7.42 9.20 -0.74
CA VAL A 99 6.39 10.20 -0.44
C VAL A 99 6.78 11.54 -1.03
N ARG A 100 5.86 12.12 -1.81
CA ARG A 100 5.92 13.47 -2.36
C ARG A 100 4.86 14.33 -1.71
N TYR A 101 5.19 15.60 -1.50
CA TYR A 101 4.31 16.55 -0.85
C TYR A 101 4.19 17.84 -1.65
N SER A 102 2.98 18.39 -1.72
CA SER A 102 2.70 19.72 -2.25
C SER A 102 1.95 20.53 -1.21
N SER A 103 2.29 21.81 -1.07
CA SER A 103 1.57 22.80 -0.23
C SER A 103 0.83 23.85 -1.06
N ASN A 104 0.80 23.69 -2.39
CA ASN A 104 0.31 24.70 -3.34
C ASN A 104 -0.60 24.10 -4.42
N ALA A 105 -1.51 23.23 -3.99
CA ALA A 105 -2.50 22.59 -4.86
C ALA A 105 -1.90 21.85 -6.06
N GLY A 106 -0.75 21.20 -5.84
CA GLY A 106 -0.06 20.39 -6.85
C GLY A 106 0.67 21.19 -7.92
N ALA A 107 0.88 22.50 -7.74
CA ALA A 107 1.69 23.29 -8.66
C ALA A 107 3.18 22.88 -8.62
N SER A 108 3.67 22.45 -7.47
CA SER A 108 5.00 21.87 -7.30
C SER A 108 5.02 20.84 -6.18
N PHE A 109 5.96 19.91 -6.24
CA PHE A 109 6.15 18.87 -5.22
C PHE A 109 7.59 18.82 -4.73
N THR A 110 7.76 18.46 -3.46
CA THR A 110 9.05 18.14 -2.85
C THR A 110 9.06 16.68 -2.39
N THR A 111 10.26 16.09 -2.28
CA THR A 111 10.43 14.83 -1.56
C THR A 111 10.15 15.06 -0.08
N ALA A 112 9.21 14.30 0.47
CA ALA A 112 8.77 14.46 1.85
C ALA A 112 9.33 13.36 2.75
N ALA A 113 9.33 12.11 2.27
CA ALA A 113 9.89 10.96 2.97
C ALA A 113 10.28 9.86 1.97
N PHE A 114 11.15 8.95 2.42
CA PHE A 114 11.52 7.72 1.72
C PHE A 114 11.66 6.60 2.74
N ILE A 115 11.02 5.46 2.46
CA ILE A 115 11.06 4.26 3.29
C ILE A 115 11.86 3.19 2.54
N PRO A 116 13.11 2.90 2.94
CA PRO A 116 13.98 1.95 2.25
C PRO A 116 13.56 0.51 2.54
N SER A 117 12.53 0.05 1.86
CA SER A 117 11.96 -1.30 2.01
C SER A 117 11.79 -1.94 0.63
N PRO A 118 12.86 -2.50 0.04
CA PRO A 118 12.78 -3.17 -1.26
C PRO A 118 11.69 -4.26 -1.28
N GLY A 119 10.90 -4.27 -2.36
CA GLY A 119 9.75 -5.18 -2.51
C GLY A 119 8.50 -4.78 -1.72
N ALA A 120 8.55 -3.68 -0.96
CA ALA A 120 7.35 -3.09 -0.39
C ALA A 120 6.39 -2.64 -1.50
N ASN A 121 5.10 -2.84 -1.27
CA ASN A 121 4.08 -2.53 -2.26
C ASN A 121 2.78 -2.00 -1.65
N MET A 122 1.88 -1.56 -2.53
CA MET A 122 0.57 -0.98 -2.21
C MET A 122 0.63 0.10 -1.13
N PRO A 123 1.38 1.20 -1.32
CA PRO A 123 1.39 2.24 -0.33
C PRO A 123 0.04 2.99 -0.31
N SER A 124 -0.53 3.21 0.87
CA SER A 124 -1.68 4.11 1.07
C SER A 124 -1.35 5.15 2.15
N ILE A 125 -1.57 6.41 1.83
CA ILE A 125 -1.24 7.55 2.71
C ILE A 125 -2.52 8.23 3.18
N HIS A 126 -2.64 8.42 4.50
CA HIS A 126 -3.85 8.90 5.16
C HIS A 126 -3.51 10.12 6.00
N ALA A 127 -3.76 11.31 5.45
CA ALA A 127 -3.49 12.57 6.13
C ALA A 127 -4.77 13.15 6.75
N ARG A 128 -4.69 13.61 8.01
CA ARG A 128 -5.80 14.25 8.73
C ARG A 128 -5.30 15.31 9.70
N MET A 129 -6.17 16.25 10.06
CA MET A 129 -5.92 17.17 11.16
C MET A 129 -6.41 16.55 12.46
N GLN A 130 -5.56 16.46 13.48
CA GLN A 130 -5.94 16.00 14.81
C GLN A 130 -5.27 16.88 15.87
N GLY A 131 -6.05 17.43 16.81
CA GLY A 131 -5.51 18.33 17.84
C GLY A 131 -4.76 19.55 17.30
N GLY A 132 -5.06 19.99 16.07
CA GLY A 132 -4.35 21.08 15.38
C GLY A 132 -3.02 20.68 14.72
N GLN A 133 -2.62 19.40 14.80
CA GLN A 133 -1.43 18.86 14.14
C GLN A 133 -1.80 18.10 12.86
N LYS A 134 -0.84 18.01 11.93
CA LYS A 134 -0.97 17.20 10.71
C LYS A 134 -0.56 15.77 11.01
N ARG A 135 -1.54 14.92 11.27
CA ARG A 135 -1.32 13.50 11.48
C ARG A 135 -1.30 12.77 10.14
N VAL A 136 -0.30 11.94 9.92
CA VAL A 136 -0.15 11.17 8.68
C VAL A 136 0.17 9.73 9.03
N ASP A 137 -0.57 8.80 8.45
CA ASP A 137 -0.27 7.37 8.48
C ASP A 137 0.03 6.90 7.06
N LEU A 138 1.18 6.26 6.87
CA LEU A 138 1.56 5.62 5.62
C LEU A 138 1.58 4.12 5.83
N LEU A 139 0.56 3.46 5.27
CA LEU A 139 0.44 2.02 5.25
C LEU A 139 1.08 1.45 3.99
N TYR A 140 1.69 0.28 4.08
CA TYR A 140 2.19 -0.48 2.94
C TYR A 140 2.38 -1.94 3.31
N ILE A 141 2.42 -2.82 2.31
CA ILE A 141 2.84 -4.21 2.49
C ILE A 141 4.36 -4.27 2.43
N ALA A 142 4.99 -4.85 3.43
CA ALA A 142 6.42 -5.14 3.48
C ALA A 142 6.67 -6.65 3.35
N PRO A 143 7.58 -7.10 2.47
CA PRO A 143 8.02 -8.48 2.46
C PRO A 143 8.90 -8.77 3.68
N THR A 144 8.73 -9.96 4.24
CA THR A 144 9.49 -10.46 5.38
C THR A 144 9.98 -11.88 5.11
N ALA A 145 10.72 -12.45 6.06
CA ALA A 145 11.23 -13.82 5.95
C ALA A 145 10.13 -14.88 5.76
N TRP A 146 8.90 -14.61 6.20
CA TRP A 146 7.79 -15.58 6.22
C TRP A 146 6.56 -15.12 5.45
N GLY A 147 6.69 -14.12 4.57
CA GLY A 147 5.55 -13.57 3.82
C GLY A 147 5.41 -12.07 4.00
N ASN A 148 4.20 -11.58 3.80
CA ASN A 148 3.93 -10.15 3.79
C ASN A 148 3.34 -9.68 5.12
N GLU A 149 3.77 -8.50 5.56
CA GLU A 149 3.21 -7.79 6.72
C GLU A 149 2.69 -6.42 6.27
N VAL A 150 1.61 -5.94 6.90
CA VAL A 150 1.20 -4.54 6.76
C VAL A 150 1.98 -3.72 7.77
N HIS A 151 2.66 -2.68 7.30
CA HIS A 151 3.46 -1.76 8.11
C HIS A 151 2.81 -0.38 8.11
N ASN A 152 2.95 0.38 9.20
CA ASN A 152 2.52 1.77 9.31
C ASN A 152 3.70 2.66 9.69
N VAL A 153 4.01 3.65 8.86
CA VAL A 153 4.88 4.77 9.23
C VAL A 153 4.00 5.92 9.69
N HIS A 154 4.10 6.24 10.97
CA HIS A 154 3.14 7.10 11.65
C HIS A 154 3.79 8.44 12.06
N TRP A 155 3.26 9.56 11.59
CA TRP A 155 3.64 10.91 12.02
C TRP A 155 2.53 11.55 12.85
N ASP A 156 2.82 11.89 14.12
CA ASP A 156 1.94 12.73 14.96
C ASP A 156 1.87 14.18 14.45
N ASN A 157 2.99 14.69 13.93
CA ASN A 157 3.10 16.01 13.33
C ASN A 157 4.01 15.95 12.10
N PHE A 158 3.39 15.79 10.95
CA PHE A 158 4.08 15.67 9.68
C PHE A 158 4.75 16.98 9.26
N VAL A 159 6.06 16.89 9.04
CA VAL A 159 6.88 17.96 8.46
C VAL A 159 7.63 17.39 7.24
N PRO A 160 7.45 17.95 6.03
CA PRO A 160 8.13 17.46 4.83
C PRO A 160 9.65 17.49 5.00
N GLY A 161 10.33 16.37 4.73
CA GLY A 161 11.78 16.25 4.90
C GLY A 161 12.23 16.21 6.36
N GLY A 162 11.29 16.12 7.31
CA GLY A 162 11.58 15.87 8.71
C GLY A 162 12.07 14.44 8.97
N PRO A 163 12.39 14.09 10.23
CA PRO A 163 12.83 12.74 10.57
C PRO A 163 11.75 11.71 10.20
N SER A 164 12.18 10.55 9.67
CA SER A 164 11.30 9.39 9.55
C SER A 164 10.83 8.99 10.96
N PRO A 165 9.53 8.80 11.16
CA PRO A 165 8.95 8.66 12.48
C PRO A 165 8.92 7.17 12.88
N ALA A 166 8.10 6.82 13.86
CA ALA A 166 7.95 5.43 14.28
C ALA A 166 7.35 4.55 13.18
N LEU A 167 7.97 3.39 12.98
CA LEU A 167 7.49 2.31 12.12
C LEU A 167 6.84 1.24 12.99
N TYR A 168 5.59 0.91 12.70
CA TYR A 168 4.82 -0.11 13.38
C TYR A 168 4.50 -1.27 12.43
N ARG A 169 4.54 -2.50 12.95
CA ARG A 169 4.00 -3.67 12.26
C ARG A 169 2.53 -3.80 12.63
N VAL A 170 1.65 -3.51 11.69
CA VAL A 170 0.20 -3.61 11.86
C VAL A 170 -0.24 -5.07 11.85
N THR A 171 0.42 -5.89 11.04
CA THR A 171 0.29 -7.35 11.09
C THR A 171 1.65 -8.02 11.26
N GLN A 172 1.62 -9.30 11.62
CA GLN A 172 2.82 -10.10 11.77
C GLN A 172 2.64 -11.40 10.99
N ALA A 173 3.58 -11.67 10.08
CA ALA A 173 3.64 -12.95 9.41
C ALA A 173 4.09 -14.02 10.42
N THR A 174 3.40 -15.16 10.42
CA THR A 174 3.69 -16.27 11.33
C THR A 174 3.95 -17.53 10.53
N ALA A 175 4.86 -18.36 11.02
CA ALA A 175 5.13 -19.68 10.48
C ALA A 175 5.08 -20.69 11.61
N VAL A 176 4.31 -21.75 11.42
CA VAL A 176 4.16 -22.86 12.38
C VAL A 176 4.58 -24.14 11.70
N ALA A 177 5.17 -25.11 12.40
CA ALA A 177 5.52 -26.39 11.81
C ALA A 177 4.27 -27.05 11.19
N GLY A 178 4.36 -27.42 9.91
CA GLY A 178 3.30 -28.07 9.16
C GLY A 178 3.25 -29.58 9.44
N SER A 179 2.20 -30.23 8.92
CA SER A 179 2.01 -31.67 9.03
C SER A 179 2.83 -32.47 8.00
N THR A 180 2.62 -33.80 8.00
CA THR A 180 3.29 -34.81 7.15
C THR A 180 3.58 -34.30 5.73
N PRO A 181 4.83 -34.43 5.24
CA PRO A 181 5.23 -34.01 3.91
C PRO A 181 4.33 -34.64 2.81
N PRO A 182 4.12 -33.94 1.69
CA PRO A 182 3.33 -34.46 0.57
C PRO A 182 4.00 -35.68 -0.09
N TYR A 183 5.32 -35.84 0.09
CA TYR A 183 6.08 -36.97 -0.46
C TYR A 183 7.02 -37.59 0.59
N PRO A 184 7.19 -38.92 0.59
CA PRO A 184 8.17 -39.60 1.44
C PRO A 184 9.59 -39.05 1.20
N GLY A 185 10.31 -38.72 2.28
CA GLY A 185 11.69 -38.23 2.22
C GLY A 185 11.85 -36.70 2.16
N MET A 186 10.75 -35.92 2.12
CA MET A 186 10.82 -34.47 2.25
C MET A 186 10.81 -34.02 3.72
N PRO A 187 11.56 -32.97 4.10
CA PRO A 187 11.48 -32.40 5.45
C PRO A 187 10.10 -31.75 5.66
N ALA A 188 9.50 -31.89 6.84
CA ALA A 188 8.23 -31.25 7.17
C ALA A 188 8.27 -29.73 6.86
N GLY A 189 7.20 -29.24 6.22
CA GLY A 189 7.08 -27.83 5.83
C GLY A 189 6.58 -26.97 7.00
N TYR A 190 6.21 -25.74 6.70
CA TYR A 190 5.57 -24.81 7.62
C TYR A 190 4.18 -24.46 7.13
N THR A 191 3.23 -24.26 8.02
CA THR A 191 2.00 -23.53 7.70
C THR A 191 2.28 -22.05 7.99
N ILE A 192 2.24 -21.22 6.95
CA ILE A 192 2.55 -19.79 6.98
C ILE A 192 1.24 -19.01 6.94
N THR A 193 1.05 -18.06 7.85
CA THR A 193 -0.03 -17.07 7.80
C THR A 193 0.57 -15.68 7.63
N SER A 194 0.17 -14.97 6.58
CA SER A 194 0.67 -13.62 6.28
C SER A 194 -0.39 -12.78 5.55
N ALA A 195 -0.16 -11.49 5.36
CA ALA A 195 -1.03 -10.68 4.52
C ALA A 195 -0.99 -11.21 3.06
N ALA A 196 -2.14 -11.25 2.40
CA ALA A 196 -2.21 -11.66 1.00
C ALA A 196 -1.50 -10.64 0.10
N TRP A 197 -1.10 -11.10 -1.10
CA TRP A 197 -0.69 -10.18 -2.15
C TRP A 197 -1.91 -9.36 -2.58
N PHE A 198 -1.77 -8.03 -2.63
CA PHE A 198 -2.89 -7.10 -2.75
C PHE A 198 -3.88 -7.11 -1.57
N GLY A 199 -3.42 -7.56 -0.39
CA GLY A 199 -4.27 -8.02 0.70
C GLY A 199 -4.65 -6.98 1.76
N TYR A 200 -4.64 -5.68 1.49
CA TYR A 200 -5.20 -4.71 2.43
C TYR A 200 -5.85 -3.52 1.75
N ASP A 201 -6.74 -2.86 2.49
CA ASP A 201 -7.29 -1.55 2.17
C ASP A 201 -7.47 -0.75 3.47
N ALA A 202 -7.48 0.57 3.38
CA ALA A 202 -7.57 1.43 4.55
C ALA A 202 -8.31 2.73 4.26
N VAL A 203 -9.06 3.21 5.26
CA VAL A 203 -9.83 4.45 5.16
C VAL A 203 -9.78 5.24 6.45
N ILE A 204 -9.84 6.57 6.34
CA ILE A 204 -9.98 7.46 7.49
C ILE A 204 -11.42 7.38 8.02
N LYS A 205 -11.58 7.21 9.34
CA LYS A 205 -12.86 7.24 10.04
C LYS A 205 -12.76 8.15 11.26
N GLY A 206 -13.12 9.42 11.07
CA GLY A 206 -12.94 10.44 12.12
C GLY A 206 -11.46 10.65 12.40
N ASP A 207 -11.06 10.38 13.64
CA ASP A 207 -9.68 10.52 14.11
C ASP A 207 -8.83 9.26 13.89
N ASP A 208 -9.42 8.16 13.44
CA ASP A 208 -8.76 6.86 13.30
C ASP A 208 -8.51 6.50 11.82
N VAL A 209 -7.60 5.55 11.58
CA VAL A 209 -7.48 4.83 10.31
C VAL A 209 -7.98 3.41 10.49
N VAL A 210 -9.05 3.05 9.76
CA VAL A 210 -9.59 1.69 9.76
C VAL A 210 -8.92 0.92 8.63
N VAL A 211 -8.31 -0.21 8.96
CA VAL A 211 -7.57 -1.06 8.03
C VAL A 211 -8.26 -2.41 7.92
N VAL A 212 -8.53 -2.87 6.70
CA VAL A 212 -8.97 -4.23 6.43
C VAL A 212 -7.79 -5.00 5.86
N VAL A 213 -7.48 -6.17 6.44
CA VAL A 213 -6.40 -7.04 5.96
C VAL A 213 -6.97 -8.40 5.60
N HIS A 214 -6.69 -8.84 4.38
CA HIS A 214 -6.82 -10.22 3.95
C HIS A 214 -5.57 -10.98 4.34
N GLU A 215 -5.71 -11.89 5.30
CA GLU A 215 -4.67 -12.86 5.64
C GLU A 215 -4.89 -14.17 4.90
N VAL A 216 -3.79 -14.74 4.41
CA VAL A 216 -3.75 -16.05 3.78
C VAL A 216 -2.87 -16.99 4.59
N THR A 217 -3.37 -18.20 4.81
CA THR A 217 -2.67 -19.33 5.41
C THR A 217 -2.41 -20.38 4.34
N CYS A 218 -1.13 -20.66 4.07
CA CYS A 218 -0.71 -21.67 3.09
C CYS A 218 0.40 -22.58 3.66
N ASP A 219 0.56 -23.76 3.07
CA ASP A 219 1.65 -24.66 3.43
C ASP A 219 2.92 -24.26 2.65
N SER A 220 4.08 -24.36 3.29
CA SER A 220 5.34 -23.79 2.79
C SER A 220 5.83 -24.48 1.54
N TYR A 221 5.33 -25.68 1.24
CA TYR A 221 5.59 -26.35 -0.03
C TYR A 221 4.94 -25.59 -1.18
N GLU A 222 3.71 -25.08 -1.00
CA GLU A 222 3.04 -24.21 -1.97
C GLU A 222 3.74 -22.84 -2.01
N TYR A 223 4.17 -22.33 -0.86
CA TYR A 223 4.92 -21.07 -0.75
C TYR A 223 6.30 -21.12 -1.46
N TYR A 224 7.04 -22.23 -1.34
CA TYR A 224 8.35 -22.44 -1.98
C TYR A 224 8.26 -22.38 -3.52
N PHE A 225 7.17 -22.90 -4.10
CA PHE A 225 6.90 -22.80 -5.53
C PHE A 225 6.40 -21.41 -5.95
N MET A 226 5.88 -20.60 -5.02
CA MET A 226 5.40 -19.26 -5.28
C MET A 226 6.44 -18.15 -5.08
N GLN A 227 7.51 -18.35 -4.29
CA GLN A 227 8.48 -17.27 -3.98
C GLN A 227 9.98 -17.59 -4.15
N GLY A 228 10.42 -18.83 -4.36
CA GLY A 228 11.86 -19.15 -4.47
C GLY A 228 12.59 -19.13 -3.11
N ALA A 229 13.10 -20.28 -2.70
CA ALA A 229 13.71 -20.58 -1.38
C ALA A 229 14.92 -19.70 -0.98
N PRO A 230 15.15 -19.39 0.33
CA PRO A 230 16.04 -20.25 1.15
C PRO A 230 15.88 -20.23 2.71
N GLY A 231 15.87 -21.43 3.31
CA GLY A 231 16.76 -21.93 4.37
C GLY A 231 16.98 -21.17 5.70
N GLY A 232 16.45 -21.72 6.82
CA GLY A 232 16.96 -21.50 8.18
C GLY A 232 15.92 -21.73 9.28
N THR A 233 16.15 -22.74 10.15
CA THR A 233 15.23 -23.16 11.23
C THR A 233 15.45 -22.35 12.52
N VAL A 234 14.37 -21.84 13.13
CA VAL A 234 14.38 -21.37 14.54
C VAL A 234 13.06 -21.74 15.21
N ALA A 235 13.13 -22.35 16.40
CA ALA A 235 11.96 -22.74 17.20
C ALA A 235 11.33 -21.53 17.92
N PHE A 236 10.08 -21.63 18.39
CA PHE A 236 9.57 -21.33 19.76
C PHE A 236 8.03 -21.15 19.80
N ALA A 237 7.48 -21.24 21.01
CA ALA A 237 6.08 -21.48 21.36
C ALA A 237 5.28 -20.20 21.73
N GLY A 238 3.93 -20.27 21.64
CA GLY A 238 3.02 -19.32 22.29
C GLY A 238 1.55 -19.44 21.85
N SER A 239 0.62 -19.37 22.80
CA SER A 239 -0.85 -19.46 22.63
C SER A 239 -1.54 -18.12 22.97
N GLY A 240 -2.62 -17.77 22.26
CA GLY A 240 -3.48 -16.63 22.58
C GLY A 240 -4.71 -16.52 21.67
N ALA A 241 -5.86 -16.09 22.21
CA ALA A 241 -7.13 -15.96 21.50
C ALA A 241 -7.43 -14.48 21.13
N PRO A 242 -7.94 -14.18 19.92
CA PRO A 242 -8.21 -12.81 19.49
C PRO A 242 -9.60 -12.27 19.94
N PRO A 243 -9.76 -10.94 20.13
CA PRO A 243 -11.01 -10.29 20.54
C PRO A 243 -11.96 -9.94 19.37
N PRO A 244 -13.24 -9.59 19.63
CA PRO A 244 -14.27 -9.43 18.59
C PRO A 244 -14.30 -8.03 17.93
N PRO A 245 -14.74 -7.90 16.65
CA PRO A 245 -14.75 -6.63 15.91
C PRO A 245 -16.15 -5.97 15.84
N THR A 246 -16.26 -4.64 15.67
CA THR A 246 -17.39 -3.92 14.98
C THR A 246 -17.09 -2.40 14.83
N VAL A 247 -17.54 -1.56 13.85
CA VAL A 247 -18.75 -1.44 12.99
C VAL A 247 -18.46 -0.70 11.63
N LEU A 248 -19.24 -1.07 10.58
CA LEU A 248 -19.28 -0.57 9.17
C LEU A 248 -20.24 0.64 8.89
N LEU A 249 -20.09 1.28 7.71
CA LEU A 249 -20.85 2.44 7.17
C LEU A 249 -22.26 2.11 6.57
N PRO A 250 -23.13 3.12 6.28
CA PRO A 250 -24.56 2.93 5.99
C PRO A 250 -24.87 2.16 4.69
N GLY A 251 -25.80 1.19 4.77
CA GLY A 251 -26.28 0.41 3.63
C GLY A 251 -25.90 -1.07 3.64
N MET A 252 -24.95 -1.48 4.49
CA MET A 252 -24.64 -2.88 4.78
C MET A 252 -25.20 -3.26 6.16
N THR A 253 -26.50 -3.50 6.25
CA THR A 253 -27.22 -3.78 7.52
C THR A 253 -27.15 -5.24 7.98
N GLY A 254 -26.51 -6.11 7.20
CA GLY A 254 -26.27 -7.50 7.58
C GLY A 254 -25.02 -7.60 8.46
N SER A 255 -25.10 -8.41 9.52
CA SER A 255 -23.90 -8.90 10.19
C SER A 255 -23.03 -9.64 9.17
N VAL A 256 -21.78 -9.21 8.97
CA VAL A 256 -20.78 -10.05 8.29
C VAL A 256 -20.63 -11.31 9.14
N ALA A 257 -20.76 -12.48 8.53
CA ALA A 257 -20.61 -13.74 9.24
C ALA A 257 -19.25 -13.78 9.94
N ALA A 258 -19.20 -14.32 11.16
CA ALA A 258 -17.95 -14.51 11.87
C ALA A 258 -16.97 -15.27 10.98
N PRO A 259 -15.69 -14.84 10.88
CA PRO A 259 -14.71 -15.55 10.09
C PRO A 259 -14.60 -17.00 10.60
N ASN A 260 -14.73 -17.98 9.71
CA ASN A 260 -14.50 -19.35 10.07
C ASN A 260 -12.98 -19.56 10.20
N ALA A 261 -12.48 -19.71 11.42
CA ALA A 261 -11.06 -19.87 11.70
C ALA A 261 -10.39 -21.07 10.99
N ALA A 262 -11.18 -22.02 10.46
CA ALA A 262 -10.67 -23.13 9.65
C ALA A 262 -10.38 -22.74 8.19
N HIS A 263 -10.82 -21.57 7.72
CA HIS A 263 -10.55 -21.12 6.36
C HIS A 263 -9.09 -20.65 6.21
N ARG A 264 -8.46 -21.02 5.10
CA ARG A 264 -7.13 -20.51 4.70
C ARG A 264 -7.10 -19.02 4.39
N ASN A 265 -8.25 -18.37 4.27
CA ASN A 265 -8.35 -16.94 3.98
C ASN A 265 -9.23 -16.29 5.04
N GLN A 266 -8.72 -15.25 5.67
CA GLN A 266 -9.38 -14.50 6.73
C GLN A 266 -9.39 -13.00 6.38
N LEU A 267 -10.45 -12.30 6.74
CA LEU A 267 -10.46 -10.83 6.75
C LEU A 267 -10.39 -10.35 8.20
N LYS A 268 -9.43 -9.47 8.49
CA LYS A 268 -9.27 -8.77 9.77
C LYS A 268 -9.60 -7.30 9.58
N ILE A 269 -10.23 -6.71 10.58
CA ILE A 269 -10.48 -5.27 10.63
C ILE A 269 -9.72 -4.74 11.86
N LEU A 270 -8.86 -3.77 11.63
CA LEU A 270 -8.03 -3.10 12.62
C LEU A 270 -8.39 -1.62 12.65
N THR A 271 -8.22 -0.99 13.80
CA THR A 271 -8.39 0.47 13.95
C THR A 271 -7.10 0.99 14.56
N LEU A 272 -6.47 1.91 13.84
CA LEU A 272 -5.26 2.60 14.26
C LEU A 272 -5.68 3.95 14.82
N ASP A 273 -5.46 4.13 16.10
CA ASP A 273 -5.68 5.39 16.82
C ASP A 273 -4.65 6.42 16.42
#